data_AF-X1QH54-F1
#
_entry.id   AF-X1QH54-F1
#
_cell.length_a   1.000
_cell.length_b   1.000
_cell.length_c   1.000
_cell.angle_alpha   90.00
_cell.angle_beta   90.00
_cell.angle_gamma   90.00
#
_symmetry.space_group_name_H-M   'P 1'
#
loop_
_entity.id
_entity.type
_entity.pdbx_description
1 polymer ?
#
loop_
_entity_poly.entity_id
_entity_poly.type
_entity_poly.pdbx_seq_one_letter_code
_entity_poly.pdbx_strand_id
1 'polypeptide(L)'
;ANSSTSEWEGELIFVYLSLSHDKPSSDHDSILSTVRELEIPIIDLYPAFANYGNPSDLYPFGKPGLGGGYHFNENGYKLMAETILSQLEITEK
;
A
#
# COMPACT_ATOMS: atom_id res chain seq x y z
N ALA A 1 6.29 13.54 11.73
CA ALA A 1 5.08 13.22 10.95
C ALA A 1 3.91 13.01 11.89
N ASN A 2 3.87 11.93 12.69
CA ASN A 2 2.73 11.66 13.58
C ASN A 2 2.41 12.82 14.54
N SER A 3 3.41 13.37 15.23
CA SER A 3 3.24 14.54 16.12
C SER A 3 2.60 15.75 15.41
N SER A 4 3.11 16.09 14.23
CA SER A 4 2.59 17.19 13.40
C SER A 4 1.19 16.90 12.86
N THR A 5 0.85 15.62 12.65
CA THR A 5 -0.50 15.20 12.22
C THR A 5 -1.52 15.36 13.35
N SER A 6 -1.15 14.95 14.56
CA SER A 6 -2.02 15.06 15.73
C SER A 6 -2.27 16.51 16.17
N GLU A 7 -1.38 17.45 15.85
CA GLU A 7 -1.56 18.88 16.17
C GLU A 7 -2.81 19.50 15.51
N TRP A 8 -3.27 18.95 14.38
CA TRP A 8 -4.51 19.36 13.71
C TRP A 8 -5.62 18.31 13.86
N GLU A 9 -5.55 17.47 14.90
CA GLU A 9 -6.53 16.41 15.18
C GLU A 9 -6.65 15.37 14.03
N GLY A 10 -5.60 15.25 13.21
CA GLY A 10 -5.52 14.26 12.15
C GLY A 10 -4.99 12.90 12.66
N GLU A 11 -5.26 11.86 11.88
CA GLU A 11 -4.69 10.53 12.06
C GLU A 11 -3.66 10.24 10.97
N LEU A 12 -2.47 9.77 11.37
CA LEU A 12 -1.45 9.33 10.43
C LEU A 12 -1.57 7.83 10.21
N ILE A 13 -1.78 7.42 8.96
CA ILE A 13 -1.82 6.02 8.55
C ILE A 13 -0.68 5.78 7.57
N PHE A 14 0.09 4.72 7.80
CA PHE A 14 1.16 4.31 6.91
C PHE A 14 0.65 3.26 5.93
N VAL A 15 0.63 3.62 4.64
CA VAL A 15 0.28 2.70 3.56
C VAL A 15 1.56 2.15 2.94
N TYR A 16 1.83 0.85 3.12
CA TYR A 16 2.97 0.20 2.50
C TYR A 16 2.63 -0.22 1.07
N LEU A 17 3.36 0.37 0.12
CA LEU A 17 3.20 0.07 -1.31
C LEU A 17 4.32 -0.86 -1.79
N SER A 18 3.96 -2.09 -2.19
CA SER A 18 4.87 -2.98 -2.89
C SER A 18 4.84 -2.71 -4.41
N LEU A 19 6.02 -2.60 -5.01
CA LEU A 19 6.18 -2.57 -6.48
C LEU A 19 6.24 -3.98 -7.09
N SER A 20 6.37 -5.01 -6.25
CA SER A 20 6.43 -6.41 -6.68
C SER A 20 5.22 -7.19 -6.17
N HIS A 21 4.70 -8.06 -7.03
CA HIS A 21 3.57 -8.94 -6.74
C HIS A 21 4.01 -10.34 -6.34
N ASP A 22 5.21 -10.76 -6.77
CA ASP A 22 5.69 -12.13 -6.59
C ASP A 22 6.34 -12.36 -5.22
N LYS A 23 7.00 -11.32 -4.70
CA LYS A 23 7.65 -11.34 -3.40
C LYS A 23 7.66 -9.95 -2.80
N PRO A 24 7.55 -9.82 -1.48
CA PRO A 24 7.73 -8.53 -0.84
C PRO A 24 9.21 -8.09 -0.97
N SER A 25 9.46 -6.80 -0.73
CA SER A 25 10.84 -6.31 -0.56
C SER A 25 11.55 -7.11 0.53
N SER A 26 12.88 -7.27 0.43
CA SER A 26 13.67 -7.87 1.52
C SER A 26 13.48 -7.14 2.86
N ASP A 27 13.18 -5.85 2.78
CA ASP A 27 13.05 -4.98 3.94
C ASP A 27 11.61 -4.86 4.43
N HIS A 28 10.65 -5.54 3.78
CA HIS A 28 9.22 -5.46 4.07
C HIS A 28 8.93 -5.62 5.56
N ASP A 29 9.31 -6.76 6.14
CA ASP A 29 8.99 -7.08 7.53
C ASP A 29 9.69 -6.13 8.51
N SER A 30 10.91 -5.70 8.18
CA SER A 30 11.67 -4.73 8.97
C SER A 30 10.99 -3.35 8.99
N ILE A 31 10.52 -2.89 7.83
CA ILE A 31 9.77 -1.64 7.69
C ILE A 31 8.46 -1.73 8.48
N LEU A 32 7.69 -2.81 8.30
CA LEU A 32 6.42 -2.96 9.02
C LEU A 32 6.64 -3.08 10.54
N SER A 33 7.70 -3.76 11.00
CA SER A 33 8.06 -3.81 12.42
C SER A 33 8.36 -2.42 12.97
N THR A 34 9.19 -1.65 12.27
CA THR A 34 9.55 -0.29 12.66
C THR A 34 8.32 0.61 12.79
N VAL A 35 7.38 0.52 11.84
CA VAL A 35 6.16 1.34 11.88
C VAL A 35 5.22 0.90 13.01
N ARG A 36 5.14 -0.40 13.33
CA ARG A 36 4.39 -0.91 14.49
C ARG A 36 4.99 -0.42 15.81
N GLU A 37 6.32 -0.41 15.94
CA GLU A 37 7.02 0.11 17.12
C GLU A 37 6.77 1.61 17.35
N LEU A 38 6.48 2.35 16.28
CA LEU A 38 6.08 3.76 16.34
C LEU A 38 4.58 3.95 16.65
N GLU A 39 3.84 2.86 16.86
CA GLU A 39 2.40 2.84 17.14
C GLU A 39 1.57 3.54 16.04
N ILE A 40 2.03 3.47 14.78
CA ILE A 40 1.33 4.04 13.63
C ILE A 40 0.50 2.93 12.95
N PRO A 41 -0.80 3.14 12.67
CA PRO A 41 -1.62 2.20 11.90
C PRO A 41 -1.02 1.90 10.52
N ILE A 42 -1.07 0.63 10.12
CA ILE A 42 -0.47 0.14 8.88
C ILE A 42 -1.54 -0.44 7.98
N ILE A 43 -1.54 -0.02 6.73
CA ILE A 43 -2.22 -0.72 5.64
C ILE A 43 -1.15 -1.31 4.73
N ASP A 44 -0.99 -2.63 4.77
CA ASP A 44 -0.10 -3.36 3.89
C ASP A 44 -0.85 -3.79 2.62
N LEU A 45 -0.44 -3.25 1.47
CA LEU A 45 -1.05 -3.55 0.19
C LEU A 45 -0.45 -4.80 -0.49
N TYR A 46 0.70 -5.30 -0.01
CA TYR A 46 1.35 -6.45 -0.64
C TYR A 46 0.40 -7.67 -0.77
N PRO A 47 -0.38 -8.07 0.26
CA PRO A 47 -1.30 -9.19 0.13
C PRO A 47 -2.38 -8.99 -0.94
N ALA A 48 -2.91 -7.78 -1.10
CA ALA A 48 -3.91 -7.49 -2.13
C ALA A 48 -3.31 -7.66 -3.54
N PHE A 49 -2.08 -7.18 -3.71
CA PHE A 49 -1.34 -7.28 -4.96
C PHE A 49 -0.88 -8.70 -5.30
N ALA A 50 -0.43 -9.47 -4.31
CA ALA A 50 0.04 -10.84 -4.48
C ALA A 50 -1.11 -11.82 -4.77
N ASN A 51 -2.31 -11.55 -4.25
CA ASN A 51 -3.51 -12.35 -4.52
C ASN A 51 -4.29 -11.90 -5.77
N TYR A 52 -3.83 -10.86 -6.46
CA TYR A 52 -4.48 -10.41 -7.69
C TYR A 52 -4.14 -11.36 -8.84
N GLY A 53 -5.16 -11.89 -9.51
CA GLY A 53 -5.01 -13.04 -10.41
C GLY A 53 -3.89 -12.91 -11.46
N ASN A 54 -3.81 -11.78 -12.16
CA ASN A 54 -2.70 -11.47 -13.07
C ASN A 54 -2.11 -10.09 -12.75
N PRO A 55 -0.95 -10.02 -12.08
CA PRO A 55 -0.27 -8.79 -11.73
C PRO A 55 -0.04 -7.79 -12.87
N SER A 56 0.15 -8.30 -14.09
CA SER A 56 0.42 -7.44 -15.26
C SER A 56 -0.77 -6.54 -15.57
N ASP A 57 -1.99 -6.97 -15.28
CA ASP A 57 -3.23 -6.22 -15.57
C ASP A 57 -3.38 -4.97 -14.69
N LEU A 58 -2.50 -4.81 -13.70
CA LEU A 58 -2.42 -3.64 -12.83
C LEU A 58 -1.49 -2.55 -13.38
N TYR A 59 -0.77 -2.81 -14.48
CA TYR A 59 0.18 -1.88 -15.07
C TYR A 59 -0.23 -1.43 -16.47
N PRO A 60 0.17 -0.22 -16.90
CA PRO A 60 0.02 0.21 -18.27
C PRO A 60 0.67 -0.79 -19.24
N PHE A 61 -0.08 -1.21 -20.25
CA PHE A 61 0.38 -2.16 -21.28
C PHE A 61 0.88 -3.51 -20.74
N GLY A 62 0.51 -3.89 -19.52
CA GLY A 62 0.98 -5.14 -18.91
C GLY A 62 2.44 -5.10 -18.47
N LYS A 63 3.08 -3.93 -18.40
CA LYS A 63 4.52 -3.83 -18.14
C LYS A 63 4.83 -2.79 -17.06
N PRO A 64 5.29 -3.21 -15.87
CA PRO A 64 5.81 -2.28 -14.88
C PRO A 64 7.02 -1.52 -15.44
N GLY A 65 7.10 -0.21 -15.18
CA GLY A 65 8.27 0.61 -15.49
C GLY A 65 8.40 1.12 -16.94
N LEU A 66 7.44 0.85 -17.83
CA LEU A 66 7.43 1.48 -19.15
C LEU A 66 7.00 2.96 -19.08
N GLY A 67 7.65 3.82 -19.87
CA GLY A 67 7.27 5.23 -20.01
C GLY A 67 7.73 6.15 -18.87
N GLY A 68 8.65 5.70 -18.02
CA GLY A 68 9.32 6.54 -17.02
C GLY A 68 8.77 6.45 -15.59
N GLY A 69 7.88 5.49 -15.28
CA GLY A 69 7.45 5.30 -13.90
C GLY A 69 6.86 3.91 -13.60
N TYR A 70 7.00 3.48 -12.35
CA TYR A 70 6.36 2.29 -11.79
C TYR A 70 4.96 2.62 -11.27
N HIS A 71 4.13 3.18 -12.15
CA HIS A 71 2.75 3.55 -11.80
C HIS A 71 1.77 2.47 -12.23
N PHE A 72 0.74 2.28 -11.41
CA PHE A 72 -0.39 1.43 -11.74
C PHE A 72 -1.27 2.07 -12.82
N ASN A 73 -2.02 1.24 -13.52
CA ASN A 73 -3.13 1.71 -14.35
C ASN A 73 -4.40 1.90 -13.50
N GLU A 74 -5.53 2.16 -14.15
CA GLU A 74 -6.84 2.31 -13.49
C GLU A 74 -7.19 1.12 -12.58
N ASN A 75 -6.96 -0.12 -13.01
CA ASN A 75 -7.28 -1.31 -12.22
C ASN A 75 -6.41 -1.40 -10.96
N GLY A 76 -5.11 -1.08 -11.06
CA GLY A 76 -4.23 -1.10 -9.89
C GLY A 76 -4.53 0.02 -8.90
N TYR A 77 -4.86 1.22 -9.37
CA TYR A 77 -5.34 2.28 -8.48
C TYR A 77 -6.70 1.94 -7.85
N LYS A 78 -7.60 1.29 -8.59
CA LYS A 78 -8.88 0.82 -8.05
C LYS A 78 -8.69 -0.21 -6.94
N LEU A 79 -7.89 -1.26 -7.18
CA LEU A 79 -7.56 -2.27 -6.18
C LEU A 79 -6.96 -1.64 -4.91
N MET A 80 -6.03 -0.70 -5.08
CA MET A 80 -5.42 0.06 -3.98
C MET A 80 -6.46 0.83 -3.18
N ALA A 81 -7.31 1.61 -3.86
CA ALA A 81 -8.34 2.42 -3.21
C ALA A 81 -9.35 1.56 -2.45
N GLU A 82 -9.85 0.48 -3.08
CA GLU A 82 -10.79 -0.45 -2.46
C GLU A 82 -10.17 -1.13 -1.23
N THR A 83 -8.90 -1.55 -1.33
CA THR A 83 -8.18 -2.16 -0.20
C THR A 83 -8.03 -1.18 0.95
N ILE A 84 -7.59 0.06 0.68
CA ILE A 84 -7.43 1.10 1.70
C ILE A 84 -8.77 1.40 2.37
N LEU A 85 -9.82 1.68 1.60
CA LEU A 85 -11.15 2.00 2.14
C LEU A 85 -11.67 0.86 3.02
N SER A 86 -11.53 -0.40 2.58
CA SER A 86 -11.98 -1.55 3.38
C SER A 86 -11.25 -1.68 4.72
N GLN A 87 -9.96 -1.35 4.78
CA GLN A 87 -9.15 -1.43 6.00
C GLN A 87 -9.45 -0.26 6.95
N LEU A 88 -9.73 0.92 6.41
CA LEU A 88 -10.18 2.08 7.18
C LEU A 88 -11.54 1.82 7.83
N GLU A 89 -12.51 1.28 7.09
CA GLU A 89 -13.83 0.92 7.62
C GLU A 89 -13.78 -0.14 8.73
N ILE A 90 -12.77 -1.03 8.71
CA ILE A 90 -12.54 -2.01 9.77
C ILE A 90 -11.96 -1.35 11.02
N THR A 91 -11.19 -0.28 10.86
CA THR A 91 -10.52 0.44 11.96
C THR A 91 -11.48 1.41 12.66
N GLU A 92 -12.52 1.88 11.97
CA GLU A 92 -13.57 2.75 12.53
C GLU A 92 -14.68 2.03 13.33
N LYS A 93 -14.64 0.69 13.46
CA LYS A 93 -15.63 -0.11 14.22
C LYS A 93 -15.12 -0.58 15.57
#